data_AF-A0A821MLU0-F1
#
_entry.id   AF-A0A821MLU0-F1
#
_cell.length_a   1.000
_cell.length_b   1.000
_cell.length_c   1.000
_cell.angle_alpha   90.00
_cell.angle_beta   90.00
_cell.angle_gamma   90.00
#
_symmetry.space_group_name_H-M   'P 1'
#
loop_
_entity.id
_entity.type
_entity.pdbx_description
1 polymer ?
#
loop_
_entity_poly.entity_id
_entity_poly.type
_entity_poly.pdbx_seq_one_letter_code
_entity_poly.pdbx_strand_id
1 'polypeptide(L)' 'MGKILPIPTPNDVHEVVQDSLTSIGIKSYGTLTFPRNKSHQADFIRVPDNINVNYVKEF' A
#
# COMPACT_ATOMS: atom_id res chain seq x y z
N MET A 1 -19.41 33.84 11.27
CA MET A 1 -19.74 32.50 10.72
C MET A 1 -18.45 31.68 10.76
N GLY A 2 -18.45 30.59 11.53
CA GLY A 2 -17.23 29.84 11.88
C GLY A 2 -16.63 29.09 10.70
N LYS A 3 -15.29 29.12 10.59
CA LYS A 3 -14.55 28.22 9.70
C LYS A 3 -14.65 26.81 10.29
N ILE A 4 -15.39 25.93 9.62
CA ILE A 4 -15.32 24.50 9.90
C ILE A 4 -13.92 24.07 9.45
N LEU A 5 -13.06 23.69 10.39
CA LEU A 5 -11.83 22.99 10.01
C LEU A 5 -12.25 21.66 9.37
N PRO A 6 -11.67 21.27 8.22
CA PRO A 6 -11.96 19.96 7.64
C PRO A 6 -11.64 18.91 8.70
N ILE A 7 -12.64 18.06 9.00
CA ILE A 7 -12.43 16.90 9.84
C ILE A 7 -11.33 16.09 9.14
N PRO A 8 -10.22 15.73 9.80
CA PRO A 8 -9.26 14.83 9.22
C PRO A 8 -10.01 13.54 8.92
N THR A 9 -10.26 13.28 7.64
CA THR A 9 -10.72 11.96 7.20
C THR A 9 -9.64 11.00 7.72
N PRO A 10 -9.99 9.90 8.40
CA PRO A 10 -9.01 8.87 8.66
C PRO A 10 -8.39 8.53 7.31
N ASN A 11 -7.10 8.84 7.12
CA ASN A 11 -6.42 8.43 5.89
C ASN A 11 -6.69 6.94 5.77
N ASP A 12 -7.23 6.51 4.64
CA ASP A 12 -7.41 5.10 4.42
C ASP A 12 -6.02 4.46 4.59
N VAL A 13 -5.90 3.43 5.42
CA VAL A 13 -4.64 2.72 5.63
C VAL A 13 -4.08 2.24 4.29
N HIS A 14 -4.93 2.00 3.30
CA HIS A 14 -4.53 1.72 1.92
C HIS A 14 -3.88 2.92 1.22
N GLU A 15 -4.37 4.15 1.44
CA GLU A 15 -3.75 5.38 0.91
C GLU A 15 -2.39 5.66 1.55
N VAL A 16 -2.25 5.46 2.86
CA VAL A 16 -0.98 5.64 3.57
C VAL A 16 0.08 4.64 3.10
N VAL A 17 -0.32 3.37 2.94
CA VAL A 17 0.55 2.33 2.39
C VAL A 17 0.91 2.69 0.94
N GLN A 18 -0.06 3.05 0.10
CA GLN A 18 0.17 3.47 -1.29
C GLN A 18 1.13 4.67 -1.40
N ASP A 19 0.97 5.69 -0.56
CA ASP A 19 1.84 6.87 -0.51
C ASP A 19 3.27 6.50 -0.08
N SER A 20 3.42 5.62 0.91
CA SER A 20 4.73 5.13 1.32
C SER A 20 5.43 4.33 0.21
N LEU A 21 4.70 3.45 -0.48
CA LEU A 21 5.23 2.63 -1.56
C LEU A 21 5.62 3.47 -2.79
N THR A 22 4.79 4.44 -3.14
CA THR A 22 5.10 5.36 -4.24
C THR A 22 6.27 6.28 -3.92
N SER A 23 6.42 6.72 -2.67
CA SER A 23 7.57 7.52 -2.19
C SER A 23 8.91 6.79 -2.34
N ILE A 24 8.94 5.47 -2.10
CA ILE A 24 10.13 4.62 -2.32
C ILE A 24 10.27 4.12 -3.77
N GLY A 25 9.47 4.65 -4.71
CA GLY A 25 9.56 4.36 -6.14
C GLY A 25 8.94 3.03 -6.56
N ILE A 26 8.17 2.37 -5.69
CA ILE A 26 7.45 1.14 -6.02
C ILE A 26 6.18 1.47 -6.79
N LYS A 27 6.06 0.90 -7.99
CA LYS A 27 4.98 1.19 -8.95
C LYS A 27 4.05 0.01 -9.20
N SER A 28 4.31 -1.14 -8.60
CA SER A 28 3.53 -2.35 -8.83
C SER A 28 3.34 -3.11 -7.53
N TYR A 29 2.12 -3.04 -7.00
CA TYR A 29 1.65 -3.74 -5.81
C TYR A 29 0.16 -4.05 -5.97
N GLY A 30 -0.37 -4.96 -5.16
CA GLY A 30 -1.80 -5.30 -5.16
C GLY A 30 -2.03 -6.75 -4.75
N THR A 31 -3.18 -7.30 -5.15
CA THR A 31 -3.57 -8.68 -4.81
C THR A 31 -3.70 -9.53 -6.08
N LEU A 32 -2.98 -10.64 -6.14
CA LEU A 32 -3.15 -11.66 -7.17
C LEU A 32 -4.31 -12.58 -6.79
N THR A 33 -5.28 -12.73 -7.69
CA THR A 33 -6.35 -13.73 -7.54
C THR A 33 -6.06 -14.92 -8.45
N PHE A 34 -5.92 -16.12 -7.87
CA PHE A 34 -5.67 -17.32 -8.66
C PHE A 34 -7.00 -17.97 -9.09
N PRO A 35 -7.32 -17.98 -10.41
CA PRO A 35 -8.65 -18.34 -10.91
C PRO A 35 -9.00 -19.81 -10.71
N ARG A 36 -8.00 -20.68 -10.51
CA ARG A 36 -8.21 -22.12 -10.37
C ARG A 36 -9.01 -22.48 -9.11
N ASN A 37 -8.98 -21.62 -8.08
CA ASN A 37 -9.64 -21.92 -6.80
C ASN A 37 -10.53 -20.79 -6.27
N LYS A 38 -10.53 -19.58 -6.85
CA LYS A 38 -11.22 -18.33 -6.40
C LYS A 38 -11.03 -17.93 -4.92
N SER A 39 -10.37 -18.75 -4.12
CA SER A 39 -10.18 -18.61 -2.68
C SER A 39 -8.73 -18.33 -2.31
N HIS A 40 -7.81 -18.38 -3.27
CA HIS A 40 -6.42 -18.04 -3.04
C HIS A 40 -6.17 -16.65 -3.63
N GLN A 41 -6.10 -15.69 -2.71
CA GLN A 41 -5.62 -14.35 -2.95
C GLN A 41 -4.26 -14.23 -2.28
N ALA A 42 -3.31 -13.58 -2.94
CA ALA A 42 -1.99 -13.30 -2.37
C ALA A 42 -1.62 -11.85 -2.67
N ASP A 43 -1.26 -11.11 -1.64
CA ASP A 43 -0.76 -9.76 -1.79
C ASP A 43 0.67 -9.80 -2.33
N PHE A 44 0.99 -8.85 -3.20
CA PHE A 44 2.29 -8.74 -3.81
C PHE A 44 2.76 -7.28 -3.83
N ILE A 45 4.08 -7.15 -3.80
CA ILE A 45 4.78 -5.89 -3.98
C ILE A 45 6.05 -6.15 -4.79
N ARG A 46 6.31 -5.32 -5.80
CA ARG A 46 7.55 -5.37 -6.57
C ARG A 46 8.58 -4.42 -5.96
N VAL A 47 9.66 -4.97 -5.44
CA VAL A 47 10.78 -4.21 -4.88
C VAL A 47 11.99 -4.23 -5.84
N PRO A 48 12.82 -3.17 -5.88
CA PRO A 48 14.10 -3.19 -6.59
C PRO A 48 15.15 -4.00 -5.83
N ASP A 49 16.17 -4.51 -6.54
CA ASP A 49 17.21 -5.39 -5.97
C ASP A 49 18.01 -4.76 -4.83
N ASN A 50 18.08 -3.44 -4.78
CA ASN A 50 18.82 -2.66 -3.78
C ASN A 50 17.93 -2.07 -2.67
N ILE A 51 16.75 -2.64 -2.42
CA ILE A 51 15.85 -2.20 -1.35
C ILE A 51 16.48 -2.43 0.03
N ASN A 52 16.31 -1.47 0.95
CA ASN A 52 16.68 -1.67 2.34
C ASN A 52 15.66 -2.61 3.02
N VAL A 53 16.15 -3.72 3.55
CA VAL A 53 15.34 -4.79 4.17
C VAL A 53 14.52 -4.32 5.38
N ASN A 54 14.89 -3.21 6.02
CA ASN A 54 14.10 -2.67 7.13
C ASN A 54 12.74 -2.15 6.66
N TYR A 55 12.63 -1.66 5.41
CA TYR A 55 11.35 -1.27 4.82
C TYR A 55 10.46 -2.48 4.51
N VAL A 56 11.02 -3.68 4.34
CA VAL A 56 10.24 -4.89 4.02
C VAL A 56 9.61 -5.50 5.26
N LYS A 57 10.18 -5.28 6.45
CA LYS A 57 9.72 -5.87 7.71
C LYS A 57 8.54 -5.14 8.35
N GLU A 58 8.24 -3.93 7.90
CA GLU A 58 7.16 -3.09 8.43
C GLU A 58 5.81 -3.34 7.73
N PHE A 59 5.77 -4.26 6.74
CA PHE A 59 4.57 -4.70 6.03
C PHE A 59 4.11 -6.08 6.49
#